data_AF-A0A2I0UCP3-F1
#
_entry.id   AF-A0A2I0UCP3-F1
#
_cell.length_a   1.000
_cell.length_b   1.000
_cell.length_c   1.000
_cell.angle_alpha   90.00
_cell.angle_beta   90.00
_cell.angle_gamma   90.00
#
_symmetry.space_group_name_H-M   'P 1'
#
loop_
_entity.id
_entity.type
_entity.pdbx_description
1 polymer ?
#
loop_
_entity_poly.entity_id
_entity_poly.type
_entity_poly.pdbx_seq_one_letter_code
_entity_poly.pdbx_strand_id
1 'polypeptide(L)'
;MNAHSMGNKQEELEAIVQQENYDIFAITETWWEDSHNWNAAIDGYQLFRRDRQGKRGGGVAPYVRGGFECLELNNMNDSVECLWVRIKGKANKADIMVGVCYRPLNQDVEANEIFYKQLAEVSR
;
A
#
# COMPACT_ATOMS: atom_id res chain seq x y z
N MET A 1 4.02 -0.03 -8.60
CA MET A 1 4.80 1.05 -9.23
C MET A 1 5.55 1.81 -8.14
N ASN A 2 6.81 2.17 -8.39
CA ASN A 2 7.53 3.13 -7.54
C ASN A 2 7.43 4.52 -8.17
N ALA A 3 6.68 5.43 -7.54
CA ALA A 3 6.28 6.70 -8.13
C ALA A 3 7.34 7.79 -7.99
N HIS A 4 8.16 7.82 -6.94
CA HIS A 4 9.04 8.95 -6.63
C HIS A 4 8.28 10.31 -6.67
N SER A 5 7.16 10.39 -5.94
CA SER A 5 6.12 11.42 -5.99
C SER A 5 4.97 11.14 -6.95
N MET A 6 3.74 11.22 -6.39
CA MET A 6 2.48 11.05 -7.12
C MET A 6 1.82 12.35 -7.59
N GLY A 7 2.35 13.52 -7.22
CA GLY A 7 1.65 14.80 -7.41
C GLY A 7 1.20 15.10 -8.85
N ASN A 8 2.01 14.71 -9.86
CA ASN A 8 1.72 14.95 -11.28
C ASN A 8 1.45 13.67 -12.09
N LYS A 9 1.27 12.52 -11.43
CA LYS A 9 1.11 11.21 -12.08
C LYS A 9 -0.27 10.59 -11.88
N GLN A 10 -1.14 11.27 -11.13
CA GLN A 10 -2.44 10.75 -10.75
C GLN A 10 -3.33 10.49 -11.97
N GLU A 11 -3.47 11.45 -12.88
CA GLU A 11 -4.32 11.31 -14.07
C GLU A 11 -3.82 10.21 -15.02
N GLU A 12 -2.50 10.11 -15.23
CA GLU A 12 -1.89 9.06 -16.05
C GLU A 12 -2.10 7.68 -15.43
N LEU A 13 -1.92 7.57 -14.11
CA LEU A 13 -2.17 6.33 -13.38
C LEU A 13 -3.63 5.91 -13.50
N GLU A 14 -4.57 6.84 -13.33
CA GLU A 14 -6.01 6.57 -13.47
C GLU A 14 -6.33 6.04 -14.87
N ALA A 15 -5.80 6.68 -15.91
CA ALA A 15 -5.99 6.22 -17.29
C ALA A 15 -5.47 4.78 -17.50
N ILE A 16 -4.27 4.47 -17.01
CA ILE A 16 -3.68 3.13 -17.12
C ILE A 16 -4.50 2.11 -16.34
N VAL A 17 -4.90 2.41 -15.10
CA VAL A 17 -5.66 1.49 -14.25
C VAL A 17 -7.04 1.20 -14.84
N GLN A 18 -7.72 2.22 -15.39
CA GLN A 18 -9.02 2.05 -16.06
C GLN A 18 -8.90 1.23 -17.35
N GLN A 19 -7.81 1.41 -18.11
CA GLN A 19 -7.56 0.66 -19.33
C GLN A 19 -7.22 -0.81 -19.04
N GLU A 20 -6.27 -1.04 -18.14
CA GLU A 20 -5.71 -2.36 -17.87
C GLU A 20 -6.58 -3.18 -16.90
N ASN A 21 -7.46 -2.51 -16.16
CA ASN A 21 -8.41 -3.11 -15.24
C ASN A 21 -7.73 -4.10 -14.28
N TYR A 22 -6.86 -3.59 -13.40
CA TYR A 22 -6.18 -4.39 -12.38
C TYR A 22 -7.12 -4.75 -11.23
N ASP A 23 -7.01 -5.96 -10.66
CA ASP A 23 -7.71 -6.29 -9.41
C ASP A 23 -7.06 -5.61 -8.20
N ILE A 24 -5.73 -5.59 -8.19
CA ILE A 24 -4.89 -5.06 -7.11
C ILE A 24 -3.69 -4.38 -7.75
N PHE A 25 -3.37 -3.18 -7.31
CA PHE A 25 -2.09 -2.54 -7.63
C PHE A 25 -1.58 -1.77 -6.42
N ALA A 26 -0.30 -1.45 -6.42
CA ALA A 26 0.32 -0.76 -5.30
C ALA A 26 1.29 0.31 -5.79
N ILE A 27 1.31 1.42 -5.08
CA ILE A 27 2.26 2.50 -5.29
C ILE A 27 3.20 2.55 -4.09
N THR A 28 4.50 2.67 -4.35
CA THR A 28 5.51 3.01 -3.34
C THR A 28 6.13 4.36 -3.67
N GLU A 29 6.75 5.02 -2.68
CA GLU A 29 7.29 6.38 -2.83
C GLU A 29 6.20 7.38 -3.30
N THR A 30 5.04 7.34 -2.65
CA THR A 30 3.91 8.25 -2.96
C THR A 30 4.24 9.71 -2.66
N TRP A 31 5.03 9.93 -1.59
CA TRP A 31 5.44 11.23 -1.05
C TRP A 31 4.25 12.09 -0.63
N TRP A 32 3.14 11.44 -0.27
CA TRP A 32 1.95 12.08 0.29
C TRP A 32 2.23 12.64 1.69
N GLU A 33 1.79 13.88 1.91
CA GLU A 33 1.82 14.55 3.21
C GLU A 33 0.38 14.72 3.71
N ASP A 34 0.12 14.55 5.00
CA ASP A 34 -1.21 14.72 5.60
C ASP A 34 -1.81 16.12 5.35
N SER A 35 -0.96 17.13 5.10
CA SER A 35 -1.37 18.51 4.83
C SER A 35 -1.87 18.75 3.40
N HIS A 36 -1.44 17.92 2.45
CA HIS A 36 -1.79 18.01 1.03
C HIS A 36 -2.53 16.75 0.62
N ASN A 37 -3.84 16.78 0.80
CA ASN A 37 -4.71 15.71 0.34
C ASN A 37 -4.85 15.82 -1.19
N TRP A 38 -3.84 15.35 -1.93
CA TRP A 38 -3.99 15.06 -3.35
C TRP A 38 -5.16 14.09 -3.49
N ASN A 39 -5.99 14.27 -4.53
CA ASN A 39 -7.10 13.35 -4.78
C ASN A 39 -6.54 11.97 -5.18
N ALA A 40 -6.21 11.16 -4.19
CA ALA A 40 -5.66 9.82 -4.33
C ALA A 40 -6.75 8.77 -4.56
N ALA A 41 -8.03 9.17 -4.51
CA ALA A 41 -9.12 8.27 -4.79
C ALA A 41 -9.16 7.94 -6.28
N ILE A 42 -9.11 6.65 -6.60
CA ILE A 42 -9.30 6.14 -7.97
C ILE A 42 -10.67 5.47 -7.99
N ASP A 43 -11.53 5.90 -8.92
CA ASP A 43 -12.90 5.39 -8.99
C ASP A 43 -12.93 3.87 -9.20
N GLY A 44 -13.82 3.20 -8.47
CA GLY A 44 -13.89 1.74 -8.46
C GLY A 44 -12.80 1.04 -7.65
N TYR A 45 -11.97 1.74 -6.87
CA TYR A 45 -10.94 1.14 -6.00
C TYR A 45 -11.04 1.62 -4.54
N GLN A 46 -10.72 0.70 -3.63
CA GLN A 46 -10.49 0.96 -2.22
C GLN A 46 -9.01 1.32 -2.03
N LEU A 47 -8.74 2.49 -1.47
CA LEU A 47 -7.39 2.97 -1.14
C LEU A 47 -7.04 2.63 0.30
N PHE A 48 -5.89 1.98 0.48
CA PHE A 48 -5.21 1.84 1.76
C PHE A 48 -3.90 2.60 1.69
N ARG A 49 -3.51 3.37 2.71
CA ARG A 49 -2.32 4.21 2.66
C ARG A 49 -1.55 4.22 3.97
N ARG A 50 -0.23 4.19 3.85
CA ARG A 50 0.70 4.46 4.94
C ARG A 50 1.70 5.50 4.46
N ASP A 51 1.51 6.73 4.90
CA ASP A 51 2.39 7.84 4.54
C ASP A 51 3.55 7.96 5.51
N ARG A 52 4.68 8.43 5.02
CA ARG A 52 5.84 8.66 5.86
C ARG A 52 5.70 9.99 6.59
N GLN A 53 5.73 9.94 7.92
CA GLN A 53 5.60 11.12 8.75
C GLN A 53 6.92 11.89 8.89
N GLY A 54 6.85 13.23 8.81
CA GLY A 54 7.95 14.14 9.17
C GLY A 54 9.18 14.14 8.26
N LYS A 55 9.15 13.47 7.10
CA LYS A 55 10.24 13.46 6.11
C LYS A 55 9.69 13.45 4.69
N ARG A 56 10.41 14.12 3.78
CA ARG A 56 10.17 13.99 2.34
C ARG A 56 10.60 12.59 1.88
N GLY A 57 9.79 11.98 1.02
CA GLY A 57 10.08 10.66 0.46
C GLY A 57 9.41 9.51 1.23
N GLY A 58 9.26 8.35 0.60
CA GLY A 58 8.60 7.19 1.22
C GLY A 58 7.10 7.12 0.98
N GLY A 59 6.46 6.22 1.74
CA GLY A 59 5.03 5.98 1.73
C GLY A 59 4.61 4.87 0.76
N VAL A 60 3.57 4.13 1.14
CA VAL A 60 3.00 3.02 0.37
C VAL A 60 1.48 3.12 0.31
N ALA A 61 0.91 2.75 -0.85
CA ALA A 61 -0.52 2.79 -1.09
C ALA A 61 -0.99 1.62 -1.97
N PRO A 62 -1.45 0.50 -1.39
CA PRO A 62 -2.20 -0.50 -2.13
C PRO A 62 -3.63 -0.01 -2.45
N TYR A 63 -4.06 -0.37 -3.64
CA TYR A 63 -5.41 -0.19 -4.15
C TYR A 63 -5.99 -1.56 -4.47
N VAL A 64 -7.21 -1.80 -4.02
CA VAL A 64 -7.94 -3.05 -4.27
C VAL A 64 -9.26 -2.71 -4.94
N ARG A 65 -9.61 -3.41 -6.03
CA ARG A 65 -10.86 -3.17 -6.76
C ARG A 65 -12.07 -3.23 -5.82
N GLY A 66 -13.01 -2.32 -6.03
CA GLY A 66 -14.29 -2.27 -5.33
C GLY A 66 -15.06 -3.59 -5.49
N GLY A 67 -15.73 -4.02 -4.41
CA GLY A 67 -16.49 -5.27 -4.37
C GLY A 67 -15.70 -6.47 -3.83
N PHE A 68 -14.41 -6.30 -3.56
CA PHE A 68 -13.69 -7.13 -2.60
C PHE A 68 -13.99 -6.65 -1.17
N GLU A 69 -14.09 -7.60 -0.24
CA GLU A 69 -14.15 -7.28 1.19
C GLU A 69 -12.71 -7.29 1.71
N CYS A 70 -12.27 -6.17 2.25
CA CYS A 70 -10.87 -5.92 2.59
C CYS A 70 -10.75 -5.47 4.05
N LEU A 71 -9.72 -5.96 4.74
CA LEU A 71 -9.35 -5.58 6.09
C LEU A 71 -7.89 -5.14 6.13
N GLU A 72 -7.64 -3.90 6.51
CA GLU A 72 -6.29 -3.39 6.76
C GLU A 72 -5.78 -3.90 8.12
N LEU A 73 -4.52 -4.32 8.19
CA LEU A 73 -3.88 -4.71 9.45
C LEU A 73 -3.04 -3.56 10.01
N ASN A 74 -3.67 -2.73 10.85
CA ASN A 74 -3.07 -1.47 11.34
C ASN A 74 -2.16 -1.65 12.57
N ASN A 75 -2.13 -2.82 13.20
CA ASN A 75 -1.40 -3.05 14.46
C ASN A 75 0.09 -3.41 14.27
N MET A 76 0.68 -3.14 13.11
CA MET A 76 2.06 -3.52 12.80
C MET A 76 3.02 -2.33 12.88
N ASN A 77 4.15 -2.53 13.58
CA ASN A 77 5.16 -1.50 13.91
C ASN A 77 5.44 -0.48 12.78
N ASP A 78 5.41 0.82 13.11
CA ASP A 78 5.67 1.98 12.24
C ASP A 78 7.13 2.12 11.76
N SER A 79 8.05 1.32 12.29
CA SER A 79 9.46 1.35 11.89
C SER A 79 9.71 0.86 10.46
N VAL A 80 8.73 0.21 9.82
CA VAL A 80 8.82 -0.27 8.44
C VAL A 80 7.73 0.37 7.58
N GLU A 81 8.10 0.78 6.37
CA GLU A 81 7.17 1.31 5.38
C GLU A 81 6.46 0.17 4.66
N CYS A 82 5.74 -0.66 5.42
CA CYS A 82 4.93 -1.74 4.89
C CYS A 82 3.45 -1.59 5.29
N LEU A 83 2.53 -2.04 4.44
CA LEU A 83 1.10 -2.10 4.73
C LEU A 83 0.53 -3.44 4.27
N TRP A 84 -0.34 -4.03 5.08
CA TRP A 84 -0.93 -5.35 4.84
C TRP A 84 -2.44 -5.24 4.74
N VAL A 85 -3.00 -5.79 3.65
CA VAL A 85 -4.44 -5.86 3.39
C VAL A 85 -4.85 -7.31 3.24
N ARG A 86 -5.79 -7.75 4.06
CA ARG A 86 -6.44 -9.05 3.94
C ARG A 86 -7.68 -8.92 3.06
N ILE A 87 -7.70 -9.62 1.94
CA ILE A 87 -8.85 -9.72 1.04
C ILE A 87 -9.62 -11.00 1.39
N LYS A 88 -10.90 -10.87 1.72
CA LYS A 88 -11.75 -11.99 2.10
C LYS A 88 -12.11 -12.87 0.91
N GLY A 89 -11.93 -14.17 1.09
CA GLY A 89 -12.38 -15.16 0.12
C GLY A 89 -13.91 -15.24 0.09
N LYS A 90 -14.50 -15.34 -1.11
CA LYS A 90 -15.94 -15.59 -1.27
C LYS A 90 -16.23 -17.10 -1.27
N ALA A 91 -17.39 -17.50 -0.77
CA ALA A 91 -17.92 -18.87 -0.88
C ALA A 91 -16.92 -19.96 -0.40
N ASN A 92 -16.45 -19.84 0.84
CA ASN A 92 -15.50 -20.75 1.49
C ASN A 92 -14.10 -20.83 0.84
N LYS A 93 -13.76 -19.89 -0.05
CA LYS A 93 -12.38 -19.74 -0.51
C LYS A 93 -11.52 -19.12 0.59
N ALA A 94 -10.23 -19.45 0.58
CA ALA A 94 -9.27 -18.87 1.50
C ALA A 94 -9.13 -17.35 1.28
N ASP A 95 -8.83 -16.64 2.37
CA ASP A 95 -8.45 -15.23 2.33
C ASP A 95 -7.08 -15.07 1.64
N ILE A 96 -6.85 -13.92 1.01
CA ILE A 96 -5.57 -13.55 0.40
C ILE A 96 -4.96 -12.42 1.23
N MET A 97 -3.69 -12.58 1.62
CA MET A 97 -2.92 -11.51 2.26
C MET A 97 -2.08 -10.78 1.21
N VAL A 98 -2.21 -9.46 1.14
CA VAL A 98 -1.43 -8.59 0.26
C VAL A 98 -0.56 -7.69 1.12
N GLY A 99 0.76 -7.81 0.97
CA GLY A 99 1.73 -6.92 1.60
C GLY A 99 2.40 -6.03 0.58
N VAL A 100 2.41 -4.73 0.84
CA VAL A 100 3.22 -3.77 0.10
C VAL A 100 4.28 -3.25 1.04
N CYS A 101 5.55 -3.35 0.66
CA CYS A 101 6.63 -2.80 1.46
C CYS A 101 7.62 -2.01 0.61
N TYR A 102 8.05 -0.87 1.14
CA TYR A 102 9.15 -0.10 0.60
C TYR A 102 10.37 -0.19 1.52
N ARG A 103 11.54 -0.44 0.91
CA ARG A 103 12.84 -0.54 1.58
C ARG A 103 13.75 0.61 1.12
N PRO A 104 13.96 1.64 1.96
CA PRO A 104 14.93 2.69 1.68
C PRO A 104 16.36 2.15 1.57
N LEU A 105 17.20 2.79 0.75
CA LEU A 105 18.60 2.36 0.53
C LEU A 105 19.46 2.35 1.81
N ASN A 106 19.15 3.22 2.78
CA ASN A 106 19.87 3.33 4.06
C ASN A 106 19.15 2.63 5.22
N GLN A 107 18.34 1.62 4.92
CA GLN A 107 17.52 0.95 5.94
C GLN A 107 18.38 0.04 6.83
N ASP A 108 18.22 0.20 8.14
CA ASP A 108 18.93 -0.55 9.17
C ASP A 108 18.54 -2.05 9.17
N VAL A 109 19.44 -2.90 9.67
CA VAL A 109 19.23 -4.33 9.89
C VAL A 109 18.00 -4.57 10.76
N GLU A 110 17.78 -3.74 11.79
CA GLU A 110 16.64 -3.84 12.71
C GLU A 110 15.29 -3.77 11.97
N ALA A 111 15.18 -2.88 10.97
CA ALA A 111 13.95 -2.77 10.19
C ALA A 111 13.67 -4.03 9.34
N ASN A 112 14.71 -4.76 8.90
CA ASN A 112 14.51 -6.05 8.24
C ASN A 112 13.99 -7.09 9.22
N GLU A 113 14.54 -7.15 10.43
CA GLU A 113 14.06 -8.07 11.46
C GLU A 113 12.59 -7.81 11.81
N ILE A 114 12.20 -6.54 11.88
CA ILE A 114 10.81 -6.14 12.13
C ILE A 114 9.92 -6.56 10.95
N PHE A 115 10.36 -6.35 9.71
CA PHE A 115 9.64 -6.84 8.53
C PHE A 115 9.45 -8.37 8.56
N TYR A 116 10.49 -9.14 8.89
CA TYR A 116 10.38 -10.60 8.98
C TYR A 116 9.44 -11.05 10.09
N LYS A 117 9.43 -10.35 11.23
CA LYS A 117 8.47 -10.59 12.32
C LYS A 117 7.03 -10.34 11.85
N GLN A 118 6.78 -9.22 11.18
CA GLN A 118 5.47 -8.93 10.59
C GLN A 118 5.05 -10.00 9.57
N LEU A 119 5.95 -10.38 8.66
CA LEU A 119 5.70 -11.42 7.67
C LEU A 119 5.33 -12.75 8.33
N ALA A 120 6.05 -13.15 9.38
CA ALA A 120 5.77 -14.37 10.12
C ALA A 120 4.43 -14.31 10.89
N GLU A 121 3.97 -13.12 11.29
CA GLU A 121 2.68 -12.93 11.95
C GLU A 121 1.51 -13.01 10.96
N VAL A 122 1.63 -12.38 9.79
CA VAL A 122 0.57 -12.40 8.76
C VAL A 122 0.44 -13.73 8.00
N SER A 123 1.48 -14.56 8.04
CA SER A 123 1.52 -15.87 7.36
C SER A 123 0.91 -17.01 8.20
N ARG A 124 0.40 -16.69 9.40
CA ARG A 124 -0.31 -17.64 10.28
C ARG A 124 -1.80 -17.68 9.98
#